data_AF-A0A1Q7SSL9-F1
#
_entry.id   AF-A0A1Q7SSL9-F1
#
_cell.length_a   1.000
_cell.length_b   1.000
_cell.length_c   1.000
_cell.angle_alpha   90.00
_cell.angle_beta   90.00
_cell.angle_gamma   90.00
#
_symmetry.space_group_name_H-M   'P 1'
#
loop_
_entity.id
_entity.type
_entity.pdbx_description
1 polymer ?
#
loop_
_entity_poly.entity_id
_entity_poly.type
_entity_poly.pdbx_seq_one_letter_code
_entity_poly.pdbx_strand_id
1 'polypeptide(L)'
;MIDAVLERLGRLELIDDHAFASFWAENREQFSPRGARAIKNELRMKGVEREVVDEMISDEKDEELALRAGRKKALSLVHNPTMDFVTFRARLGSFLQRRGFGYEIATRTVKALWKELKPEDGEEDQG
;
A
#
# COMPACT_ATOMS: atom_id res chain seq x y z
N MET A 1 -15.90 42.11 5.25
CA MET A 1 -16.53 41.61 4.00
C MET A 1 -15.55 40.80 3.15
N ILE A 2 -14.23 41.05 3.25
CA ILE A 2 -13.19 40.24 2.58
C ILE A 2 -13.01 38.86 3.25
N ASP A 3 -13.11 38.79 4.59
CA ASP A 3 -12.86 37.55 5.35
C ASP A 3 -13.83 36.42 4.99
N ALA A 4 -15.12 36.72 4.81
CA ALA A 4 -16.12 35.72 4.43
C ALA A 4 -15.92 35.17 3.00
N VAL A 5 -15.33 35.96 2.10
CA VAL A 5 -15.02 35.51 0.74
C VAL A 5 -13.80 34.59 0.75
N LEU A 6 -12.76 34.94 1.51
CA LEU A 6 -11.58 34.09 1.70
C LEU A 6 -11.95 32.76 2.37
N GLU A 7 -12.79 32.79 3.40
CA GLU A 7 -13.25 31.58 4.09
C GLU A 7 -14.12 30.69 3.18
N ARG A 8 -14.90 31.29 2.27
CA ARG A 8 -15.69 30.53 1.29
C ARG A 8 -14.80 29.92 0.20
N LEU A 9 -13.80 30.65 -0.29
CA LEU A 9 -12.85 30.16 -1.29
C LEU A 9 -11.99 29.03 -0.72
N GLY A 10 -11.42 29.20 0.48
CA GLY A 10 -10.64 28.14 1.14
C GLY A 10 -11.47 26.88 1.42
N ARG A 11 -12.75 27.02 1.82
CA ARG A 11 -13.65 25.86 1.96
C ARG A 11 -13.91 25.14 0.64
N LEU A 12 -14.05 25.87 -0.46
CA LEU A 12 -14.27 25.26 -1.78
C LEU A 12 -13.02 24.51 -2.26
N GLU A 13 -11.83 25.08 -2.08
CA GLU A 13 -10.55 24.42 -2.40
C GLU A 13 -10.35 23.16 -1.54
N LEU A 14 -10.63 23.23 -0.24
CA LEU A 14 -10.54 22.08 0.66
C LEU A 14 -11.49 20.95 0.23
N ILE A 15 -12.74 21.27 -0.13
CA ILE A 15 -13.70 20.27 -0.61
C ILE A 15 -13.18 19.57 -1.88
N ASP A 16 -12.54 20.31 -2.78
CA ASP A 16 -11.96 19.75 -4.00
C ASP A 16 -10.78 18.82 -3.68
N ASP A 17 -9.88 19.23 -2.80
CA ASP A 17 -8.72 18.43 -2.37
C ASP A 17 -9.14 17.13 -1.66
N HIS A 18 -10.15 17.19 -0.77
CA HIS A 18 -10.69 15.99 -0.13
C HIS A 18 -11.37 15.05 -1.13
N ALA A 19 -12.17 15.59 -2.06
CA ALA A 19 -12.83 14.79 -3.09
C ALA A 19 -11.80 14.13 -4.02
N PHE A 20 -10.77 14.87 -4.41
CA PHE A 20 -9.68 14.38 -5.22
C PHE A 20 -8.86 13.30 -4.50
N ALA A 21 -8.52 13.51 -3.22
CA ALA A 21 -7.78 12.55 -2.41
C ALA A 21 -8.53 11.22 -2.26
N SER A 22 -9.85 11.27 -1.98
CA SER A 22 -10.70 10.07 -1.88
C SER A 22 -10.71 9.30 -3.20
N PHE A 23 -11.03 9.98 -4.30
CA PHE A 23 -11.05 9.38 -5.63
C PHE A 23 -9.71 8.73 -5.99
N TRP A 24 -8.59 9.40 -5.68
CA TRP A 24 -7.27 8.88 -5.98
C TRP A 24 -6.93 7.63 -5.16
N ALA A 25 -7.24 7.62 -3.86
CA ALA A 25 -7.03 6.48 -2.98
C ALA A 25 -7.85 5.27 -3.43
N GLU A 26 -9.14 5.45 -3.73
CA GLU A 26 -10.05 4.42 -4.21
C GLU A 26 -9.56 3.82 -5.54
N ASN A 27 -9.15 4.67 -6.49
CA ASN A 27 -8.60 4.22 -7.77
C ASN A 27 -7.36 3.33 -7.59
N ARG A 28 -6.46 3.70 -6.66
CA ARG A 28 -5.26 2.92 -6.35
C ARG A 28 -5.61 1.60 -5.69
N GLU A 29 -6.50 1.62 -4.70
CA GLU A 29 -6.99 0.42 -4.02
C GLU A 29 -7.60 -0.57 -5.02
N GLN A 30 -8.31 -0.11 -6.05
CA GLN A 30 -8.96 -0.99 -7.03
C GLN A 30 -7.99 -1.55 -8.09
N PHE A 31 -7.18 -0.70 -8.72
CA PHE A 31 -6.46 -1.08 -9.95
C PHE A 31 -4.96 -1.34 -9.77
N SER A 32 -4.33 -0.69 -8.80
CA SER A 32 -2.89 -0.84 -8.56
C SER A 32 -2.58 -0.59 -7.09
N PRO A 33 -2.85 -1.55 -6.19
CA PRO A 33 -2.69 -1.35 -4.75
C PRO A 33 -1.29 -0.83 -4.40
N ARG A 34 -1.26 0.25 -3.62
CA ARG A 34 -0.08 0.94 -3.11
C ARG A 34 -0.22 1.12 -1.61
N GLY A 35 0.90 1.22 -0.92
CA GLY A 35 0.90 1.56 0.50
C GLY A 35 0.63 3.04 0.72
N ALA A 36 0.15 3.39 1.91
CA ALA A 36 -0.19 4.75 2.32
C ALA A 36 0.92 5.75 1.99
N ARG A 37 2.19 5.39 2.23
CA ARG A 37 3.33 6.27 1.94
C ARG A 37 3.43 6.65 0.46
N ALA A 38 3.18 5.73 -0.46
CA ALA A 38 3.18 6.03 -1.89
C ALA A 38 1.98 6.91 -2.27
N ILE A 39 0.79 6.60 -1.75
CA ILE A 39 -0.42 7.40 -2.01
C ILE A 39 -0.24 8.84 -1.51
N LYS A 40 0.27 9.03 -0.29
CA LYS A 40 0.58 10.35 0.27
C LYS A 40 1.53 11.14 -0.62
N ASN A 41 2.59 10.50 -1.11
CA ASN A 41 3.54 11.16 -2.01
C ASN A 41 2.90 11.51 -3.37
N GLU A 42 2.08 10.62 -3.94
CA GLU A 42 1.38 10.87 -5.20
C GLU A 42 0.42 12.06 -5.09
N LEU A 43 -0.33 12.18 -3.99
CA LEU A 43 -1.25 13.29 -3.75
C LEU A 43 -0.52 14.62 -3.57
N ARG A 44 0.55 14.63 -2.78
CA ARG A 44 1.40 15.83 -2.61
C ARG A 44 2.03 16.30 -3.92
N MET A 45 2.49 15.37 -4.76
CA MET A 45 2.99 15.69 -6.10
C MET A 45 1.93 16.29 -7.03
N LYS A 46 0.66 16.10 -6.72
CA LYS A 46 -0.48 16.63 -7.48
C LYS A 46 -1.03 17.93 -6.93
N GLY A 47 -0.44 18.44 -5.85
CA GLY A 47 -0.81 19.72 -5.27
C GLY A 47 -1.78 19.64 -4.09
N VAL A 48 -2.20 18.45 -3.67
CA VAL A 48 -3.06 18.30 -2.49
C VAL A 48 -2.28 18.70 -1.24
N GLU A 49 -2.91 19.52 -0.40
CA GLU A 49 -2.29 20.02 0.83
C GLU A 49 -1.86 18.88 1.76
N ARG A 50 -0.74 19.08 2.47
CA ARG A 50 -0.14 18.05 3.32
C ARG A 50 -1.09 17.62 4.43
N GLU A 51 -1.77 18.60 5.02
CA GLU A 51 -2.71 18.46 6.12
C GLU A 51 -3.87 17.55 5.69
N VAL A 52 -4.47 17.81 4.51
CA VAL A 52 -5.51 16.97 3.90
C VAL A 52 -5.02 15.55 3.66
N VAL A 53 -3.82 15.41 3.10
CA VAL A 53 -3.23 14.09 2.81
C VAL A 53 -2.98 13.29 4.09
N ASP A 54 -2.47 13.93 5.15
CA ASP A 54 -2.15 13.26 6.40
C ASP A 54 -3.42 12.93 7.21
N GLU A 55 -4.50 13.71 7.07
CA GLU A 55 -5.82 13.41 7.63
C GLU A 55 -6.52 12.25 6.89
N MET A 56 -6.54 12.28 5.56
CA MET A 56 -7.34 11.36 4.75
C MET A 56 -6.71 9.99 4.54
N ILE A 57 -5.38 9.90 4.54
CA ILE A 57 -4.67 8.66 4.19
C ILE A 57 -4.04 8.03 5.45
N SER A 58 -4.63 6.92 5.91
CA SER A 58 -4.08 6.06 6.95
C SER A 58 -3.39 4.81 6.35
N ASP A 59 -2.59 4.10 7.16
CA ASP A 59 -1.95 2.83 6.82
C ASP A 59 -2.75 1.60 7.30
N GLU A 60 -3.96 1.79 7.82
CA GLU A 60 -4.79 0.72 8.39
C GLU A 60 -5.09 -0.41 7.38
N LYS A 61 -5.22 -0.05 6.10
CA LYS A 61 -5.47 -1.00 5.01
C LYS A 61 -4.18 -1.56 4.39
N ASP A 62 -3.00 -1.08 4.76
CA ASP A 62 -1.75 -1.43 4.05
C ASP A 62 -1.48 -2.94 4.09
N GLU A 63 -1.88 -3.65 5.15
CA GLU A 63 -1.72 -5.10 5.26
C GLU A 63 -2.51 -5.87 4.19
N GLU A 64 -3.80 -5.56 4.05
CA GLU A 64 -4.68 -6.16 3.05
C GLU A 64 -4.20 -5.79 1.63
N LEU A 65 -3.88 -4.52 1.41
CA LEU A 65 -3.42 -4.01 0.12
C LEU A 65 -2.07 -4.63 -0.28
N ALA A 66 -1.17 -4.87 0.67
CA ALA A 66 0.11 -5.51 0.41
C ALA A 66 -0.07 -6.97 -0.03
N LEU A 67 -0.99 -7.72 0.61
CA LEU A 67 -1.34 -9.08 0.18
C LEU A 67 -1.87 -9.09 -1.25
N ARG A 68 -2.84 -8.21 -1.55
CA ARG A 68 -3.41 -8.07 -2.91
C ARG A 68 -2.36 -7.67 -3.94
N ALA A 69 -1.50 -6.70 -3.62
CA ALA A 69 -0.41 -6.26 -4.49
C ALA A 69 0.61 -7.38 -4.76
N GLY A 70 0.94 -8.14 -3.72
CA GLY A 70 2.00 -9.15 -3.72
C GLY A 70 1.60 -10.46 -4.40
N ARG A 71 0.33 -10.87 -4.35
CA ARG A 71 -0.13 -12.21 -4.72
C ARG A 71 0.28 -12.62 -6.14
N LYS A 72 0.02 -11.78 -7.16
CA LYS A 72 0.41 -12.09 -8.56
C LYS A 72 1.92 -12.26 -8.70
N LYS A 73 2.72 -11.42 -8.01
CA LYS A 73 4.18 -11.51 -8.05
C LYS A 73 4.67 -12.75 -7.32
N ALA A 74 4.09 -13.07 -6.16
CA ALA A 74 4.42 -14.24 -5.38
C ALA A 74 4.18 -15.53 -6.19
N LEU A 75 3.01 -15.67 -6.82
CA LEU A 75 2.69 -16.78 -7.74
C LEU A 75 3.75 -16.94 -8.84
N SER A 76 4.13 -15.84 -9.50
CA SER A 76 5.15 -15.89 -10.55
C SER A 76 6.54 -16.32 -10.05
N LEU A 77 6.85 -16.08 -8.76
CA LEU A 77 8.13 -16.47 -8.18
C LEU A 77 8.16 -17.95 -7.83
N VAL A 78 7.07 -18.48 -7.25
CA VAL A 78 6.99 -19.90 -6.86
C VAL A 78 6.83 -20.85 -8.05
N HIS A 79 6.47 -20.35 -9.23
CA HIS A 79 6.53 -21.14 -10.48
C HIS A 79 7.93 -21.69 -10.78
N ASN A 80 9.00 -21.10 -10.22
CA ASN A 80 10.31 -21.72 -10.23
C ASN A 80 10.40 -22.76 -9.10
N PRO A 81 10.54 -24.07 -9.40
CA PRO A 81 10.59 -25.12 -8.39
C PRO A 81 11.73 -24.94 -7.39
N THR A 82 12.88 -24.41 -7.85
CA THR A 82 14.08 -24.20 -7.01
C THR A 82 14.06 -22.86 -6.26
N MET A 83 12.93 -22.15 -6.24
CA MET A 83 12.80 -20.91 -5.49
C MET A 83 12.93 -21.21 -4.00
N ASP A 84 13.92 -20.57 -3.35
CA ASP A 84 14.13 -20.57 -1.90
C ASP A 84 13.49 -19.34 -1.23
N PHE A 85 13.30 -19.41 0.10
CA PHE A 85 12.67 -18.34 0.86
C PHE A 85 13.49 -17.04 0.88
N VAL A 86 14.82 -17.10 0.90
CA VAL A 86 15.70 -15.92 0.97
C VAL A 86 15.57 -15.09 -0.30
N THR A 87 15.65 -15.75 -1.46
CA THR A 87 15.49 -15.15 -2.79
C THR A 87 14.06 -14.65 -2.99
N PHE A 88 13.05 -15.42 -2.56
CA PHE A 88 11.65 -15.00 -2.59
C PHE A 88 11.43 -13.72 -1.77
N ARG A 89 11.91 -13.70 -0.52
CA ARG A 89 11.84 -12.55 0.38
C ARG A 89 12.50 -11.32 -0.21
N ALA A 90 13.71 -11.45 -0.76
CA ALA A 90 14.41 -10.32 -1.36
C ALA A 90 13.62 -9.72 -2.54
N ARG A 91 13.11 -10.57 -3.44
CA ARG A 91 12.40 -10.15 -4.66
C ARG A 91 11.03 -9.54 -4.36
N LEU A 92 10.22 -10.23 -3.55
CA LEU A 92 8.88 -9.78 -3.21
C LEU A 92 8.91 -8.61 -2.23
N GLY A 93 9.78 -8.63 -1.22
CA GLY A 93 9.96 -7.52 -0.29
C GLY A 93 10.37 -6.23 -0.99
N SER A 94 11.35 -6.28 -1.89
CA SER A 94 11.75 -5.10 -2.69
C SER A 94 10.62 -4.59 -3.59
N PHE A 95 9.80 -5.48 -4.13
CA PHE A 95 8.65 -5.13 -4.95
C PHE A 95 7.55 -4.40 -4.15
N LEU A 96 7.28 -4.84 -2.92
CA LEU A 96 6.31 -4.23 -2.01
C LEU A 96 6.80 -2.87 -1.50
N GLN A 97 8.08 -2.75 -1.14
CA GLN A 97 8.64 -1.47 -0.70
C GLN A 97 8.60 -0.40 -1.80
N ARG A 98 8.88 -0.76 -3.07
CA ARG A 98 8.70 0.15 -4.22
C ARG A 98 7.23 0.55 -4.48
N ARG A 99 6.27 -0.21 -3.93
CA ARG A 99 4.84 0.14 -3.93
C ARG A 99 4.43 1.01 -2.75
N GLY A 100 5.35 1.36 -1.85
CA GLY A 100 5.10 2.24 -0.72
C GLY A 100 4.68 1.54 0.56
N PHE A 101 4.67 0.20 0.59
CA PHE A 101 4.38 -0.52 1.83
C PHE A 101 5.56 -0.43 2.80
N GLY A 102 5.27 -0.22 4.08
CA GLY A 102 6.26 -0.19 5.15
C GLY A 102 7.06 -1.49 5.24
N TYR A 103 8.27 -1.42 5.80
CA TYR A 103 9.17 -2.58 5.89
C TYR A 103 8.55 -3.74 6.67
N GLU A 104 7.87 -3.44 7.78
CA GLU A 104 7.24 -4.44 8.63
C GLU A 104 6.10 -5.16 7.90
N ILE A 105 5.18 -4.39 7.31
CA ILE A 105 4.07 -4.90 6.49
C ILE A 105 4.62 -5.75 5.34
N ALA A 106 5.58 -5.25 4.58
CA ALA A 106 6.20 -5.99 3.49
C ALA A 106 6.80 -7.33 3.97
N THR A 107 7.46 -7.34 5.13
CA THR A 107 8.04 -8.55 5.72
C THR A 107 6.96 -9.55 6.16
N ARG A 108 5.88 -9.07 6.80
CA ARG A 108 4.74 -9.91 7.21
C ARG A 108 4.01 -10.49 6.00
N THR A 109 3.74 -9.68 4.98
CA THR A 109 3.14 -10.11 3.69
C THR A 109 3.98 -11.17 2.99
N VAL A 110 5.31 -10.99 2.95
CA VAL A 110 6.22 -11.99 2.36
C VAL A 110 6.09 -13.34 3.07
N LYS A 111 6.10 -13.36 4.40
CA LYS A 111 5.97 -14.60 5.17
C LYS A 111 4.61 -15.26 4.94
N ALA A 112 3.54 -14.48 4.96
CA ALA A 112 2.18 -14.96 4.74
C ALA A 112 2.03 -15.61 3.35
N LEU A 113 2.46 -14.93 2.29
CA LEU A 113 2.37 -15.45 0.92
C LEU A 113 3.29 -16.64 0.67
N TRP A 114 4.45 -16.71 1.34
CA TRP A 114 5.30 -17.90 1.27
C TRP A 114 4.60 -19.12 1.89
N LYS A 115 4.07 -18.99 3.12
CA LYS A 115 3.32 -20.06 3.81
C LYS A 115 2.10 -20.51 3.01
N GLU A 116 1.39 -19.58 2.37
CA GLU A 116 0.22 -19.88 1.54
C GLU A 116 0.57 -20.67 0.27
N LEU A 117 1.68 -20.32 -0.40
CA LEU A 117 2.01 -20.86 -1.73
C LEU A 117 2.98 -22.05 -1.70
N LYS A 118 3.77 -22.16 -0.64
CA LYS A 118 4.60 -23.32 -0.31
C LYS A 118 4.30 -23.74 1.14
N PRO A 119 3.12 -24.32 1.40
CA PRO A 119 2.91 -25.05 2.63
C PRO A 119 3.85 -26.25 2.58
N GLU A 120 5.04 -26.16 3.20
CA GLU A 120 5.85 -27.36 3.41
C GLU A 120 5.14 -28.28 4.40
N ASP A 121 5.22 -29.57 4.10
CA ASP A 121 4.63 -30.69 4.84
C ASP A 121 4.96 -30.61 6.34
N GLY A 122 3.93 -30.68 7.19
CA GLY A 122 4.05 -31.03 8.60
C GLY A 122 4.69 -29.97 9.50
N GLU A 123 3.86 -29.32 10.32
CA GLU A 123 4.29 -28.85 11.62
C GLU A 123 4.81 -30.06 12.43
N GLU A 124 6.10 -30.38 12.34
CA GLU A 124 6.83 -30.97 13.47
C GLU A 124 7.14 -29.83 14.45
N ASP A 125 6.10 -29.41 15.17
CA ASP A 125 6.28 -28.61 16.39
C ASP A 125 6.66 -29.60 17.50
N GLN A 126 7.96 -29.84 17.65
CA GLN A 126 8.52 -30.40 18.88
C GLN A 126 8.67 -29.24 19.89
N GLY A 127 7.69 -29.14 20.79
CA GLY A 127 7.71 -28.32 21.99
C GLY A 127 6.88 -28.98 23.09
#